data_AF-A0A2E4MFI4-F1
#
_entry.id   AF-A0A2E4MFI4-F1
#
_cell.length_a   1.000
_cell.length_b   1.000
_cell.length_c   1.000
_cell.angle_alpha   90.00
_cell.angle_beta   90.00
_cell.angle_gamma   90.00
#
_symmetry.space_group_name_H-M   'P 1'
#
loop_
_entity.id
_entity.type
_entity.pdbx_description
1 polymer ?
#
loop_
_entity_poly.entity_id
_entity_poly.type
_entity_poly.pdbx_seq_one_letter_code
_entity_poly.pdbx_strand_id
1 'polypeptide(L)' 'MGLMTDYEIWEFLRANPSESSVIENIGLPDSVWLSDNDSTKFLYYFIDQIQDYNLIEINSTTNNVSGFEWD' A
#
# COMPACT_ATOMS: atom_id res chain seq x y z
N MET A 1 -5.89 -1.27 -19.03
CA MET A 1 -5.76 -0.18 -18.04
C MET A 1 -4.30 0.20 -18.02
N GLY A 2 -3.97 1.50 -18.14
CA GLY A 2 -2.58 1.95 -18.04
C GLY A 2 -2.10 1.73 -16.60
N LEU A 3 -0.87 1.25 -16.45
CA LEU A 3 -0.22 1.17 -15.14
C LEU A 3 -0.10 2.61 -14.61
N MET A 4 -0.56 2.84 -13.37
CA MET A 4 -0.33 4.12 -12.70
C MET A 4 1.18 4.36 -12.60
N THR A 5 1.60 5.59 -12.85
CA THR A 5 2.97 6.04 -12.55
C THR A 5 3.19 6.12 -11.05
N ASP A 6 4.45 6.11 -10.60
CA ASP A 6 4.78 6.20 -9.17
C ASP A 6 4.18 7.46 -8.52
N TYR A 7 4.15 8.58 -9.24
CA TYR A 7 3.50 9.81 -8.78
C TYR A 7 1.98 9.68 -8.63
N GLU A 8 1.31 8.98 -9.56
CA GLU A 8 -0.13 8.73 -9.47
C GLU A 8 -0.46 7.81 -8.29
N ILE A 9 0.38 6.80 -8.03
CA ILE A 9 0.24 5.94 -6.85
C ILE A 9 0.44 6.75 -5.58
N TRP A 10 1.48 7.59 -5.55
CA TRP A 10 1.80 8.46 -4.43
C TRP A 10 0.62 9.40 -4.08
N GLU A 11 0.03 10.08 -5.07
CA GLU A 11 -1.14 10.95 -4.86
C GLU A 11 -2.39 10.16 -4.46
N PHE A 12 -2.60 8.97 -5.05
CA PHE A 12 -3.69 8.07 -4.66
C PHE A 12 -3.58 7.65 -3.19
N LEU A 13 -2.41 7.25 -2.72
CA LEU A 13 -2.18 6.83 -1.33
C LEU A 13 -2.30 8.01 -0.35
N ARG A 14 -1.88 9.22 -0.72
CA ARG A 14 -2.04 10.45 0.09
C ARG A 14 -3.52 10.77 0.36
N ALA A 15 -4.45 10.30 -0.48
CA ALA A 15 -5.88 10.48 -0.26
C ALA A 15 -6.50 9.52 0.78
N ASN A 16 -5.68 8.73 1.49
CA ASN A 16 -6.07 7.74 2.49
C ASN A 16 -7.15 6.75 1.99
N PRO A 17 -6.92 6.06 0.85
CA PRO A 17 -7.89 5.13 0.28
C PRO A 17 -8.12 3.92 1.20
N SER A 18 -9.21 3.20 0.96
CA SER A 18 -9.46 1.92 1.63
C SER A 18 -8.52 0.82 1.13
N GLU A 19 -8.27 -0.22 1.94
CA GLU A 19 -7.48 -1.39 1.53
C GLU A 19 -8.04 -2.04 0.25
N SER A 20 -9.36 -2.12 0.10
CA SER A 20 -9.97 -2.65 -1.12
C SER A 20 -9.65 -1.80 -2.35
N SER A 21 -9.67 -0.47 -2.21
CA SER A 21 -9.30 0.43 -3.31
C SER A 21 -7.81 0.31 -3.65
N VAL A 22 -6.94 0.10 -2.66
CA VAL A 22 -5.51 -0.18 -2.88
C VAL A 22 -5.35 -1.43 -3.72
N ILE A 23 -6.00 -2.54 -3.33
CA ILE A 23 -5.91 -3.81 -4.05
C ILE A 23 -6.47 -3.70 -5.48
N GLU A 24 -7.56 -2.95 -5.67
CA GLU A 24 -8.17 -2.74 -7.00
C GLU A 24 -7.28 -1.95 -7.96
N ASN A 25 -6.50 -0.98 -7.45
CA ASN A 25 -5.71 -0.05 -8.28
C ASN A 25 -4.25 -0.45 -8.42
N ILE A 26 -3.63 -0.96 -7.35
CA ILE A 26 -2.20 -1.31 -7.27
C ILE A 26 -2.00 -2.83 -7.43
N GLY A 27 -2.99 -3.64 -7.06
CA GLY A 27 -2.91 -5.10 -7.06
C GLY A 27 -2.69 -5.69 -5.68
N LEU A 28 -2.57 -7.03 -5.64
CA LEU A 28 -2.27 -7.75 -4.40
C LEU A 28 -0.82 -7.50 -3.99
N PRO A 29 -0.54 -7.34 -2.68
CA PRO A 29 0.82 -7.25 -2.18
C PRO A 29 1.54 -8.60 -2.26
N ASP A 30 2.86 -8.56 -2.34
CA ASP A 30 3.74 -9.73 -2.29
C ASP A 30 3.80 -10.34 -0.89
N SER A 31 3.67 -9.50 0.15
CA SER A 31 3.64 -9.94 1.54
C SER A 31 2.75 -9.05 2.40
N VAL A 32 2.16 -9.65 3.43
CA VAL A 32 1.33 -8.95 4.41
C VAL A 32 1.84 -9.27 5.81
N TRP A 33 2.04 -8.24 6.62
CA TRP A 33 2.36 -8.38 8.04
C TRP A 33 1.33 -7.63 8.88
N LEU A 34 1.07 -8.13 10.09
CA LEU A 34 0.17 -7.52 11.05
C LEU A 34 0.98 -7.17 12.29
N SER A 35 0.82 -5.95 12.80
CA SER A 35 1.50 -5.51 14.03
C SER A 35 1.12 -6.41 15.21
N ASP A 36 2.00 -6.50 16.22
CA ASP A 36 1.80 -7.39 17.39
C ASP A 36 0.49 -7.14 18.16
N ASN A 37 -0.06 -5.93 18.06
CA ASN A 37 -1.32 -5.51 18.70
C ASN A 37 -2.51 -5.46 17.72
N ASP A 38 -2.34 -5.99 16.50
CA ASP A 38 -3.29 -5.99 15.40
C ASP A 38 -3.78 -4.61 14.94
N SER A 39 -3.14 -3.51 15.37
CA SER A 39 -3.58 -2.15 15.05
C SER A 39 -3.28 -1.71 13.61
N THR A 40 -2.23 -2.27 13.02
CA THR A 40 -1.72 -1.88 11.71
C THR A 40 -1.39 -3.10 10.88
N LYS A 41 -1.90 -3.14 9.66
CA LYS A 41 -1.52 -4.12 8.64
C LYS A 41 -0.55 -3.44 7.66
N PHE A 42 0.51 -4.13 7.31
CA PHE A 42 1.56 -3.69 6.41
C PHE A 42 1.46 -4.49 5.11
N LEU A 43 1.34 -3.80 3.98
CA LEU A 43 1.31 -4.39 2.65
C LEU A 43 2.65 -4.07 1.96
N TYR A 44 3.37 -5.10 1.56
CA TYR A 44 4.67 -4.98 0.90
C TYR A 44 4.54 -5.28 -0.59
N TYR A 45 5.09 -4.40 -1.42
CA TYR A 45 5.10 -4.51 -2.88
C TYR A 45 6.54 -4.47 -3.37
N PHE A 46 7.02 -5.56 -3.98
CA PHE A 46 8.37 -5.61 -4.54
C PHE A 46 8.42 -4.88 -5.88
N ILE A 47 9.33 -3.92 -5.99
CA ILE A 47 9.51 -3.11 -7.19
C ILE A 47 10.78 -3.56 -7.90
N ASP A 48 10.61 -4.33 -8.98
CA ASP A 48 11.71 -4.91 -9.77
C ASP A 48 12.72 -3.84 -10.25
N GLN A 49 12.27 -2.62 -10.54
CA GLN A 49 13.10 -1.55 -11.08
C GLN A 49 14.16 -1.06 -10.08
N ILE A 50 13.82 -1.03 -8.79
CA ILE A 50 14.70 -0.57 -7.70
C ILE A 50 15.22 -1.73 -6.84
N GLN A 51 14.72 -2.96 -7.06
CA GLN A 51 15.08 -4.16 -6.32
C GLN A 51 14.83 -4.01 -4.80
N ASP A 52 13.76 -3.32 -4.43
CA ASP A 52 13.37 -3.05 -3.05
C ASP A 52 11.85 -3.12 -2.87
N TYR A 53 11.38 -3.03 -1.63
CA TYR A 53 9.97 -3.05 -1.28
C TYR A 53 9.43 -1.65 -0.99
N ASN A 54 8.34 -1.31 -1.66
CA ASN A 54 7.44 -0.25 -1.20
C ASN A 54 6.49 -0.80 -0.13
N LEU A 55 6.04 0.08 0.77
CA LEU A 55 5.25 -0.26 1.93
C LEU A 55 3.98 0.60 1.99
N ILE A 56 2.85 -0.03 2.29
CA ILE A 56 1.61 0.66 2.62
C ILE A 56 1.13 0.19 4.00
N GLU A 57 0.82 1.13 4.88
CA GLU A 57 0.22 0.87 6.18
C GLU A 57 -1.29 1.06 6.12
N ILE A 58 -2.04 0.06 6.58
CA ILE A 58 -3.49 0.07 6.73
C ILE A 58 -3.82 0.07 8.21
N ASN A 59 -4.64 1.03 8.64
CA ASN A 59 -5.21 1.02 9.97
C ASN A 59 -6.28 -0.09 10.06
N SER A 60 -6.07 -1.09 10.93
CA SER A 60 -6.97 -2.24 11.03
C SER A 60 -8.38 -1.91 11.55
N THR A 61 -8.58 -0.73 12.14
CA THR A 61 -9.89 -0.27 12.64
C THR A 61 -10.70 0.42 11.55
N THR A 62 -10.08 1.33 10.79
CA THR A 62 -10.77 2.09 9.73
C THR A 62 -10.69 1.43 8.37
N ASN A 63 -9.78 0.48 8.20
CA ASN A 63 -9.47 -0.20 6.93
C ASN A 63 -8.97 0.74 5.82
N ASN A 64 -8.42 1.89 6.22
CA ASN A 64 -7.87 2.90 5.31
C ASN A 64 -6.35 3.00 5.47
N VAL A 65 -5.69 3.45 4.40
CA VAL A 65 -4.27 3.80 4.42
C VAL A 65 -4.01 4.85 5.50
N SER A 66 -3.06 4.56 6.38
CA SER A 66 -2.60 5.46 7.45
C SER A 66 -1.19 6.01 7.20
N GLY A 67 -0.40 5.36 6.35
CA GLY A 67 0.97 5.73 6.01
C GLY A 67 1.47 4.90 4.81
N PHE A 68 2.56 5.34 4.18
CA PHE A 68 3.21 4.62 3.10
C PHE A 68 4.63 5.13 2.84
N GLU A 69 5.47 4.27 2.28
CA GLU A 69 6.76 4.58 1.66
C GLU A 69 6.68 4.05 0.22
N TRP A 70 6.74 4.97 -0.75
CA TRP A 70 6.58 4.64 -2.16
C TRP A 70 7.53 5.48 -3.00
N ASP A 71 8.60 4.85 -3.47
CA ASP A 71 9.63 5.41 -4.33
C ASP A 71 9.58 4.85 -5.76
#